data_AF-A0A1R1IB68-F1
#
_entry.id   AF-A0A1R1IB68-F1
#
_cell.length_a   1.000
_cell.length_b   1.000
_cell.length_c   1.000
_cell.angle_alpha   90.00
_cell.angle_beta   90.00
_cell.angle_gamma   90.00
#
_symmetry.space_group_name_H-M   'P 1'
#
loop_
_entity.id
_entity.type
_entity.pdbx_description
1 polymer ?
#
loop_
_entity_poly.entity_id
_entity_poly.type
_entity_poly.pdbx_seq_one_letter_code
_entity_poly.pdbx_strand_id
1 'polypeptide(L)'
;MLFTPLASLALLALAPPPAQVGSVDLSPDLIEIAGEGHKRTIPCQGRRVEIQGTNHDITLTGVCAGLELTGVDNKVSITLTPDAVLEVSGAGQVVRWRSSGQPRQIVDGIDNTVTRVRD
;
A
#
# COMPACT_ATOMS: atom_id res chain seq x y z
N MET A 1 -32.51 -17.22 -51.20
CA MET A 1 -31.50 -18.00 -50.44
C MET A 1 -31.00 -17.10 -49.32
N LEU A 2 -31.53 -17.28 -48.11
CA LEU A 2 -31.18 -16.49 -46.92
C LEU A 2 -29.92 -17.08 -46.28
N PHE A 3 -28.85 -16.30 -46.18
CA PHE A 3 -27.71 -16.59 -45.33
C PHE A 3 -27.61 -15.51 -44.25
N THR A 4 -28.08 -15.82 -43.05
CA THR A 4 -27.84 -15.03 -41.85
C THR A 4 -26.52 -15.48 -41.22
N PRO A 5 -25.56 -14.57 -40.95
CA PRO A 5 -24.38 -14.93 -40.19
C PRO A 5 -24.76 -14.93 -38.70
N LEU A 6 -24.57 -16.09 -38.06
CA LEU A 6 -24.65 -16.24 -36.61
C LEU A 6 -23.54 -15.40 -35.96
N ALA A 7 -23.92 -14.25 -35.40
CA ALA A 7 -23.03 -13.47 -34.55
C ALA A 7 -22.84 -14.22 -33.23
N SER A 8 -21.68 -14.87 -33.07
CA SER A 8 -21.26 -15.46 -31.80
C SER A 8 -20.99 -14.33 -30.78
N LEU A 9 -21.96 -14.09 -29.89
CA LEU A 9 -21.75 -13.31 -28.69
C LEU A 9 -20.87 -14.12 -27.72
N ALA A 10 -19.58 -13.86 -27.72
CA ALA A 10 -18.70 -14.32 -26.66
C ALA A 10 -19.05 -13.54 -25.37
N LEU A 11 -19.63 -14.21 -24.38
CA LEU A 11 -19.77 -13.68 -23.03
C LEU A 11 -18.36 -13.49 -22.43
N LEU A 12 -17.88 -12.25 -22.33
CA LEU A 12 -16.75 -11.96 -21.45
C LEU A 12 -17.23 -12.15 -20.00
N ALA A 13 -16.73 -13.19 -19.34
CA ALA A 13 -16.89 -13.33 -17.89
C ALA A 13 -16.10 -12.20 -17.21
N LEU A 14 -16.78 -11.21 -16.64
CA LEU A 14 -16.17 -10.29 -15.70
C LEU A 14 -15.78 -11.10 -14.45
N ALA A 15 -14.48 -11.35 -14.24
CA ALA A 15 -14.00 -11.79 -12.94
C ALA A 15 -14.37 -10.72 -11.90
N PRO A 16 -14.90 -11.09 -10.72
CA PRO A 16 -15.15 -10.12 -9.67
C PRO A 16 -13.82 -9.43 -9.31
N PRO A 17 -13.82 -8.11 -9.08
CA PRO A 17 -12.62 -7.43 -8.61
C PRO A 17 -12.14 -8.10 -7.31
N PRO A 18 -10.82 -8.16 -7.06
CA PRO A 18 -10.31 -8.73 -5.83
C PRO A 18 -11.00 -8.04 -4.65
N ALA A 19 -11.60 -8.86 -3.78
CA ALA A 19 -12.30 -8.38 -2.60
C ALA A 19 -11.28 -7.68 -1.68
N GLN A 20 -11.50 -6.40 -1.40
CA GLN A 20 -10.77 -5.67 -0.38
C GLN A 20 -11.58 -5.75 0.90
N VAL A 21 -10.95 -6.15 2.00
CA VAL A 21 -11.62 -6.36 3.29
C VAL A 21 -10.98 -5.46 4.34
N GLY A 22 -11.79 -4.90 5.24
CA GLY A 22 -11.35 -4.05 6.34
C GLY A 22 -11.60 -2.56 6.11
N SER A 23 -10.87 -1.72 6.84
CA SER A 23 -11.12 -0.29 6.95
C SER A 23 -9.98 0.56 6.41
N VAL A 24 -10.33 1.77 5.99
CA VAL A 24 -9.40 2.87 5.71
C VAL A 24 -9.95 4.08 6.44
N ASP A 25 -9.28 4.51 7.51
CA ASP A 25 -9.62 5.73 8.24
C ASP A 25 -8.61 6.85 7.92
N LEU A 26 -9.13 8.03 7.64
CA LEU A 26 -8.36 9.20 7.22
C LEU A 26 -8.59 10.34 8.20
N SER A 27 -8.10 10.16 9.42
CA SER A 27 -8.13 11.17 10.46
C SER A 27 -7.17 12.34 10.17
N PRO A 28 -7.33 13.50 10.84
CA PRO A 28 -6.47 14.67 10.62
C PRO A 28 -4.98 14.43 10.88
N ASP A 29 -4.65 13.56 11.83
CA ASP A 29 -3.26 13.29 12.26
C ASP A 29 -2.76 11.88 11.87
N LEU A 30 -3.67 10.97 11.54
CA LEU A 30 -3.40 9.55 11.32
C LEU A 30 -4.14 9.03 10.09
N ILE A 31 -3.44 8.22 9.29
CA ILE A 31 -4.02 7.37 8.26
C ILE A 31 -3.91 5.94 8.78
N GLU A 32 -5.04 5.26 8.94
CA GLU A 32 -5.09 3.87 9.38
C GLU A 32 -5.67 3.00 8.26
N ILE A 33 -4.96 1.93 7.91
CA ILE A 33 -5.38 0.96 6.90
C ILE A 33 -5.32 -0.42 7.52
N ALA A 34 -6.45 -1.10 7.58
CA ALA A 34 -6.55 -2.43 8.18
C ALA A 34 -7.23 -3.43 7.24
N GLY A 35 -6.79 -4.69 7.29
CA GLY A 35 -7.47 -5.84 6.69
C GLY A 35 -6.69 -6.49 5.55
N GLU A 36 -7.28 -6.64 4.38
CA GLU A 36 -6.67 -7.37 3.26
C GLU A 36 -6.87 -6.67 1.91
N GLY A 37 -5.81 -6.64 1.10
CA GLY A 37 -5.92 -6.41 -0.34
C GLY A 37 -6.16 -4.95 -0.77
N HIS A 38 -6.11 -3.98 0.15
CA HIS A 38 -6.24 -2.55 -0.18
C HIS A 38 -5.21 -2.10 -1.21
N LYS A 39 -5.69 -1.54 -2.33
CA LYS A 39 -4.85 -0.92 -3.37
C LYS A 39 -5.23 0.55 -3.53
N ARG A 40 -4.48 1.46 -2.91
CA ARG A 40 -4.90 2.86 -2.75
C ARG A 40 -3.74 3.83 -2.93
N THR A 41 -4.07 5.00 -3.45
CA THR A 41 -3.19 6.18 -3.44
C THR A 41 -3.77 7.22 -2.50
N ILE A 42 -3.05 7.62 -1.46
CA ILE A 42 -3.56 8.49 -0.38
C ILE A 42 -2.59 9.66 -0.15
N PRO A 43 -3.08 10.92 -0.11
CA PRO A 43 -2.25 12.06 0.23
C PRO A 43 -1.92 12.07 1.72
N CYS A 44 -0.63 12.08 2.06
CA CYS A 44 -0.20 11.96 3.44
C CYS A 44 -0.38 13.24 4.26
N GLN A 45 -0.05 14.41 3.65
CA GLN A 45 -0.24 15.72 4.27
C GLN A 45 0.41 15.87 5.66
N GLY A 46 1.58 15.27 5.87
CA GLY A 46 2.29 15.34 7.15
C GLY A 46 1.76 14.41 8.24
N ARG A 47 0.77 13.56 7.93
CA ARG A 47 0.20 12.60 8.89
C ARG A 47 1.14 11.42 9.15
N ARG A 48 0.93 10.75 10.28
CA ARG A 48 1.46 9.40 10.51
C ARG A 48 0.60 8.39 9.78
N VAL A 49 1.21 7.26 9.41
CA VAL A 49 0.49 6.17 8.74
C VAL A 49 0.70 4.89 9.52
N GLU A 50 -0.40 4.20 9.77
CA GLU A 50 -0.44 2.86 10.33
C GLU A 50 -1.11 1.93 9.32
N ILE A 51 -0.43 0.84 8.97
CA ILE A 51 -0.91 -0.16 8.03
C ILE A 51 -0.80 -1.52 8.69
N GLN A 52 -1.94 -2.20 8.83
CA GLN A 52 -2.04 -3.51 9.44
C GLN A 52 -2.77 -4.48 8.52
N GLY A 53 -2.19 -5.66 8.28
CA GLY A 53 -2.86 -6.72 7.55
C GLY A 53 -2.04 -7.28 6.40
N THR A 54 -2.72 -7.70 5.34
CA THR A 54 -2.09 -8.52 4.31
C THR A 54 -2.32 -8.04 2.89
N ASN A 55 -1.29 -8.24 2.07
CA ASN A 55 -1.34 -8.08 0.61
C ASN A 55 -1.83 -6.69 0.15
N HIS A 56 -1.50 -5.65 0.91
CA HIS A 56 -1.78 -4.26 0.55
C HIS A 56 -0.81 -3.74 -0.52
N ASP A 57 -1.27 -2.82 -1.36
CA ASP A 57 -0.46 -2.08 -2.33
C ASP A 57 -0.79 -0.58 -2.21
N ILE A 58 -0.03 0.12 -1.35
CA ILE A 58 -0.33 1.48 -0.93
C ILE A 58 0.71 2.45 -1.46
N THR A 59 0.24 3.52 -2.09
CA THR A 59 1.08 4.65 -2.50
C THR A 59 0.68 5.90 -1.71
N LEU A 60 1.62 6.43 -0.93
CA LEU A 60 1.43 7.66 -0.18
C LEU A 60 2.09 8.82 -0.92
N THR A 61 1.31 9.87 -1.15
CA THR A 61 1.77 11.07 -1.87
C THR A 61 2.00 12.24 -0.91
N GLY A 62 2.90 13.14 -1.28
CA GLY A 62 3.40 14.16 -0.35
C GLY A 62 4.30 13.57 0.74
N VAL A 63 4.61 14.37 1.75
CA VAL A 63 5.50 13.97 2.85
C VAL A 63 4.67 13.48 4.03
N CYS A 64 5.03 12.33 4.60
CA CYS A 64 4.45 11.75 5.81
C CYS A 64 5.37 11.98 7.01
N ALA A 65 4.81 12.02 8.22
CA ALA A 65 5.58 12.13 9.46
C ALA A 65 6.15 10.78 9.96
N GLY A 66 5.63 9.66 9.48
CA GLY A 66 6.09 8.32 9.88
C GLY A 66 5.27 7.21 9.25
N LEU A 67 5.77 5.99 9.37
CA LEU A 67 5.08 4.76 8.96
C LEU A 67 5.28 3.68 10.02
N GLU A 68 4.20 3.05 10.42
CA GLU A 68 4.15 1.78 11.12
C GLU A 68 3.45 0.76 10.21
N LEU A 69 4.16 -0.30 9.82
CA LEU A 69 3.68 -1.34 8.93
C LEU A 69 3.78 -2.70 9.61
N THR A 70 2.65 -3.36 9.80
CA THR A 70 2.56 -4.68 10.45
C THR A 70 1.75 -5.65 9.60
N GLY A 71 2.23 -6.90 9.46
CA GLY A 71 1.48 -7.98 8.81
C GLY A 71 2.29 -8.76 7.78
N VAL A 72 1.71 -9.06 6.60
CA VAL A 72 2.33 -9.95 5.60
C VAL A 72 2.14 -9.46 4.15
N ASP A 73 3.22 -9.49 3.36
CA ASP A 73 3.21 -9.25 1.90
C ASP A 73 2.64 -7.89 1.45
N ASN A 74 2.77 -6.85 2.28
CA ASN A 74 2.36 -5.50 1.91
C ASN A 74 3.45 -4.77 1.13
N LYS A 75 3.01 -3.97 0.16
CA LYS A 75 3.84 -3.10 -0.66
C LYS A 75 3.49 -1.65 -0.39
N VAL A 76 4.48 -0.86 0.02
CA VAL A 76 4.26 0.54 0.38
C VAL A 76 5.28 1.44 -0.31
N SER A 77 4.80 2.47 -1.00
CA SER A 77 5.62 3.57 -1.51
C SER A 77 5.32 4.84 -0.72
N ILE A 78 6.34 5.45 -0.10
CA ILE A 78 6.16 6.55 0.84
C ILE A 78 7.29 7.60 0.74
N THR A 79 6.97 8.87 1.01
CA THR A 79 7.98 9.91 1.26
C THR A 79 7.86 10.37 2.71
N LEU A 80 8.98 10.40 3.44
CA LEU A 80 9.06 10.64 4.88
C LEU A 80 9.80 11.95 5.19
N THR A 81 9.44 12.60 6.30
CA THR A 81 10.27 13.67 6.90
C THR A 81 11.65 13.13 7.33
N PRO A 82 12.68 14.00 7.44
CA PRO A 82 14.04 13.59 7.84
C PRO A 82 14.10 12.79 9.15
N ASP A 83 13.31 13.21 10.14
CA ASP A 83 13.31 12.65 11.50
C ASP A 83 12.18 11.64 11.73
N ALA A 84 11.54 11.17 10.66
CA ALA A 84 10.45 10.21 10.76
C ALA A 84 10.90 8.88 11.37
N VAL A 85 9.94 8.20 11.99
CA VAL A 85 10.07 6.78 12.33
C VAL A 85 9.48 5.95 11.19
N LEU A 86 10.26 4.97 10.72
CA LEU A 86 9.85 3.96 9.76
C LEU A 86 9.97 2.59 10.44
N GLU A 87 8.85 2.06 10.89
CA GLU A 87 8.75 0.77 11.57
C GLU A 87 8.06 -0.24 10.66
N VAL A 88 8.70 -1.39 10.47
CA VAL A 88 8.23 -2.47 9.62
C VAL A 88 8.37 -3.78 10.39
N SER A 89 7.25 -4.44 10.65
CA SER A 89 7.18 -5.71 11.36
C SER A 89 6.37 -6.77 10.58
N GLY A 90 6.75 -8.04 10.74
CA GLY A 90 6.08 -9.17 10.11
C GLY A 90 6.91 -9.82 9.00
N ALA A 91 6.28 -10.20 7.89
CA ALA A 91 6.93 -11.02 6.86
C ALA A 91 6.69 -10.53 5.43
N GLY A 92 7.72 -10.59 4.58
CA GLY A 92 7.59 -10.36 3.12
C GLY A 92 7.21 -8.92 2.73
N GLN A 93 7.39 -7.96 3.64
CA GLN A 93 7.02 -6.56 3.39
C GLN A 93 7.98 -5.92 2.37
N VAL A 94 7.46 -5.11 1.46
CA VAL A 94 8.28 -4.31 0.52
C VAL A 94 7.98 -2.83 0.68
N VAL A 95 8.91 -2.10 1.28
CA VAL A 95 8.79 -0.66 1.49
C VAL A 95 9.79 0.09 0.63
N ARG A 96 9.29 0.98 -0.23
CA ARG A 96 10.06 1.92 -1.03
C ARG A 96 9.88 3.31 -0.45
N TRP A 97 10.92 3.82 0.20
CA TRP A 97 10.84 5.11 0.90
C TRP A 97 11.75 6.18 0.27
N ARG A 98 11.32 7.44 0.36
CA ARG A 98 12.11 8.63 0.04
C ARG A 98 12.18 9.53 1.26
N SER A 99 13.26 10.28 1.41
CA SER A 99 13.36 11.37 2.40
C SER A 99 14.55 12.26 2.02
N SER A 100 14.51 13.53 2.42
CA SER A 100 15.68 14.42 2.37
C SER A 100 16.72 14.08 3.44
N GLY A 101 16.32 13.39 4.51
CA GLY A 101 17.20 12.90 5.57
C GLY A 101 17.22 11.38 5.68
N GLN A 102 17.66 10.90 6.85
CA GLN A 102 17.71 9.49 7.19
C GLN A 102 16.71 9.21 8.32
N PRO A 103 15.52 8.66 8.03
CA PRO A 103 14.56 8.31 9.07
C PRO A 103 15.11 7.19 9.95
N ARG A 104 14.65 7.16 11.20
CA ARG A 104 14.93 6.05 12.12
C ARG A 104 14.18 4.82 11.62
N GLN A 105 14.93 3.80 11.23
CA GLN A 105 14.38 2.55 10.70
C GLN A 105 14.43 1.46 11.75
N ILE A 106 13.30 0.78 11.93
CA ILE A 106 13.15 -0.40 12.78
C ILE A 106 12.51 -1.46 11.89
N VAL A 107 13.24 -2.54 11.62
CA VAL A 107 12.80 -3.60 10.71
C VAL A 107 12.95 -4.93 11.42
N ASP A 108 11.81 -5.51 11.81
CA ASP A 108 11.74 -6.75 12.55
C ASP A 108 10.95 -7.81 11.77
N GLY A 109 11.33 -9.07 11.94
CA GLY A 109 10.69 -10.20 11.26
C GLY A 109 11.51 -10.77 10.10
N ILE A 110 10.84 -11.34 9.09
CA ILE A 110 11.48 -12.17 8.06
C ILE A 110 11.22 -11.62 6.64
N ASP A 111 12.26 -11.65 5.79
CA ASP A 111 12.15 -11.29 4.36
C ASP A 111 11.55 -9.90 4.06
N ASN A 112 11.68 -8.97 4.99
CA ASN A 112 11.26 -7.58 4.80
C ASN A 112 12.33 -6.82 4.01
N THR A 113 11.91 -6.17 2.92
CA THR A 113 12.77 -5.35 2.06
C THR A 113 12.40 -3.88 2.22
N VAL A 114 13.27 -3.11 2.87
CA VAL A 114 13.11 -1.66 3.06
C VAL A 114 14.19 -0.92 2.29
N THR A 115 13.81 -0.30 1.17
CA THR A 115 14.75 0.30 0.22
C THR A 115 14.51 1.80 0.08
N ARG A 116 15.59 2.58 0.21
CA ARG A 116 15.58 3.99 -0.16
C ARG A 116 15.58 4.14 -1.67
N VAL A 117 14.59 4.84 -2.21
CA VAL A 117 14.54 5.25 -3.60
C VAL A 117 15.08 6.67 -3.71
N ARG A 118 15.97 6.91 -4.68
CA ARG A 118 16.37 8.26 -5.09
C ARG A 118 15.56 8.61 -6.34
N ASP A 119 15.15 9.86 -6.45
CA ASP A 119 14.63 10.40 -7.71
C ASP A 119 15.78 10.64 -8.70
#